data_AF-A0A965YCK9-F1
#
_entry.id   AF-A0A965YCK9-F1
#
_cell.length_a   1.000
_cell.length_b   1.000
_cell.length_c   1.000
_cell.angle_alpha   90.00
_cell.angle_beta   90.00
_cell.angle_gamma   90.00
#
_symmetry.space_group_name_H-M   'P 1'
#
loop_
_entity.id
_entity.type
_entity.pdbx_description
1 polymer ?
#
loop_
_entity_poly.entity_id
_entity_poly.type
_entity_poly.pdbx_seq_one_letter_code
_entity_poly.pdbx_strand_id
1 'polypeptide(L)'
;MQTAKSMILHLQQAVPYTQAPFDASDGESAYQQIVSFLDSAEVGSEGCLALSSTLSLLFAGIQNPPGEEMRSLVEQGLAMPPHQDPYQIDPGTYTFLQLAVSENLQTMIDQIPMLFDGPNRIYVRLIKENPLAIVAQLWIAS
;
A
#
# COMPACT_ATOMS: atom_id res chain seq x y z
N MET A 1 19.85 12.46 5.75
CA MET A 1 18.73 11.57 5.39
C MET A 1 19.13 10.84 4.11
N GLN A 2 19.14 9.50 4.10
CA GLN A 2 19.32 8.76 2.85
C GLN A 2 18.02 8.89 2.05
N THR A 3 18.08 9.54 0.90
CA THR A 3 16.95 9.60 -0.02
C THR A 3 16.72 8.20 -0.57
N ALA A 4 15.52 7.64 -0.38
CA ALA A 4 15.19 6.34 -0.91
C ALA A 4 15.25 6.36 -2.45
N LYS A 5 15.79 5.29 -3.04
CA LYS A 5 15.92 5.20 -4.49
C LYS A 5 14.54 4.99 -5.09
N SER A 6 14.09 5.92 -5.92
CA SER A 6 12.87 5.77 -6.70
C SER A 6 13.09 4.83 -7.89
N MET A 7 12.07 4.06 -8.23
CA MET A 7 12.00 3.29 -9.47
C MET A 7 10.64 3.45 -10.14
N ILE A 8 10.58 3.14 -11.44
CA ILE A 8 9.30 3.07 -12.16
C ILE A 8 8.79 1.65 -12.08
N LEU A 9 7.56 1.49 -11.58
CA LEU A 9 6.87 0.22 -11.48
C LEU A 9 5.70 0.21 -12.45
N HIS A 10 5.64 -0.82 -13.29
CA HIS A 10 4.50 -1.09 -14.17
C HIS A 10 3.67 -2.22 -13.57
N LEU A 11 2.51 -1.88 -13.01
CA LEU A 11 1.58 -2.85 -12.46
C LEU A 11 0.62 -3.32 -13.55
N GLN A 12 0.68 -4.60 -13.90
CA GLN A 12 -0.14 -5.19 -14.96
C GLN A 12 -1.53 -5.64 -14.48
N GLN A 13 -1.65 -6.05 -13.22
CA GLN A 13 -2.89 -6.55 -12.61
C GLN A 13 -3.14 -5.80 -11.31
N ALA A 14 -4.41 -5.53 -11.00
CA ALA A 14 -4.78 -4.82 -9.78
C ALA A 14 -4.29 -5.56 -8.53
N VAL A 15 -3.95 -4.84 -7.47
CA VAL A 15 -3.70 -5.42 -6.14
C VAL A 15 -4.95 -5.20 -5.29
N PRO A 16 -5.73 -6.25 -5.01
CA PRO A 16 -6.98 -6.10 -4.29
C PRO A 16 -6.79 -6.12 -2.77
N TYR A 17 -7.67 -5.37 -2.10
CA TYR A 17 -7.77 -5.32 -0.65
C TYR A 17 -9.23 -5.52 -0.24
N THR A 18 -9.43 -6.05 0.96
CA THR A 18 -10.72 -5.95 1.64
C THR A 18 -10.76 -4.68 2.47
N GLN A 19 -11.95 -4.16 2.74
CA GLN A 19 -12.09 -2.99 3.61
C GLN A 19 -11.43 -3.24 4.96
N ALA A 20 -10.65 -2.27 5.44
CA ALA A 20 -10.12 -2.33 6.78
C ALA A 20 -11.25 -2.42 7.82
N PRO A 21 -11.11 -3.25 8.88
CA PRO A 21 -12.17 -3.49 9.88
C PRO A 21 -12.27 -2.37 10.92
N PHE A 22 -11.65 -1.21 10.67
CA PHE A 22 -11.62 -0.08 11.57
C PHE A 22 -12.08 1.20 10.90
N ASP A 23 -12.64 2.10 11.70
CA ASP A 23 -13.10 3.41 11.25
C ASP A 23 -11.97 4.43 11.44
N ALA A 24 -11.64 5.16 10.37
CA ALA A 24 -10.58 6.15 10.36
C ALA A 24 -11.07 7.42 9.68
N SER A 25 -10.91 8.56 10.36
CA SER A 25 -11.36 9.87 9.87
C SER A 25 -10.40 10.49 8.85
N ASP A 26 -9.13 10.09 8.86
CA ASP A 26 -8.06 10.69 8.06
C ASP A 26 -6.90 9.72 7.79
N GLY A 27 -5.95 10.14 6.96
CA GLY A 27 -4.82 9.30 6.56
C GLY A 27 -3.91 8.90 7.71
N GLU A 28 -3.66 9.79 8.67
CA GLU A 28 -2.76 9.51 9.80
C GLU A 28 -3.39 8.49 10.76
N SER A 29 -4.66 8.67 11.12
CA SER A 29 -5.39 7.71 11.94
C SER A 29 -5.50 6.33 11.27
N ALA A 30 -5.77 6.29 9.97
CA ALA A 30 -5.78 5.03 9.21
C ALA A 30 -4.40 4.37 9.20
N TYR A 31 -3.33 5.15 9.07
CA TYR A 31 -1.96 4.65 9.02
C TYR A 31 -1.58 3.98 10.33
N GLN A 32 -1.81 4.65 11.47
CA GLN A 32 -1.53 4.09 12.79
C GLN A 32 -2.33 2.81 13.05
N GLN A 33 -3.60 2.78 12.64
CA GLN A 33 -4.44 1.59 12.78
C GLN A 33 -3.95 0.42 11.93
N ILE A 34 -3.49 0.66 10.69
CA ILE A 34 -2.88 -0.39 9.86
C ILE A 34 -1.59 -0.91 10.49
N VAL A 35 -0.69 -0.03 10.95
CA VAL A 35 0.56 -0.45 11.59
C VAL A 35 0.26 -1.33 12.81
N SER A 36 -0.65 -0.89 13.68
CA SER A 36 -1.07 -1.65 14.85
C SER A 36 -1.72 -2.99 14.50
N PHE A 37 -2.55 -3.03 13.45
CA PHE A 37 -3.14 -4.27 12.94
C PHE A 37 -2.05 -5.25 12.49
N LEU A 38 -1.13 -4.79 11.63
CA LEU A 38 -0.06 -5.61 11.06
C LEU A 38 0.93 -6.13 12.09
N ASP A 39 1.14 -5.42 13.19
CA ASP A 39 2.00 -5.89 14.28
C ASP A 39 1.55 -7.23 14.85
N SER A 40 0.23 -7.48 14.88
CA SER A 40 -0.37 -8.72 15.36
C SER A 40 -0.74 -9.71 14.25
N ALA A 41 -0.62 -9.32 12.99
CA ALA A 41 -1.04 -10.12 11.84
C ALA A 41 0.02 -11.17 11.44
N GLU A 42 -0.40 -12.12 10.60
CA GLU A 42 0.52 -13.12 10.05
C GLU A 42 1.54 -12.49 9.10
N VAL A 43 2.74 -13.06 9.02
CA VAL A 43 3.77 -12.66 8.06
C VAL A 43 3.23 -12.81 6.63
N GLY A 44 3.40 -11.77 5.83
CA GLY A 44 2.83 -11.65 4.48
C GLY A 44 1.48 -10.92 4.44
N SER A 45 0.91 -10.54 5.58
CA SER A 45 -0.25 -9.63 5.61
C SER A 45 0.18 -8.23 5.18
N GLU A 46 -0.75 -7.50 4.59
CA GLU A 46 -0.51 -6.14 4.14
C GLU A 46 -1.71 -5.23 4.40
N GLY A 47 -1.42 -3.94 4.49
CA GLY A 47 -2.41 -2.88 4.51
C GLY A 47 -2.08 -1.83 3.46
N CYS A 48 -3.10 -1.16 2.95
CA CYS A 48 -2.97 -0.14 1.95
C CYS A 48 -3.85 1.06 2.29
N LEU A 49 -3.26 2.25 2.25
CA LEU A 49 -3.98 3.51 2.24
C LEU A 49 -3.93 4.07 0.83
N ALA A 50 -5.08 4.53 0.33
CA ALA A 50 -5.13 5.40 -0.84
C ALA A 50 -5.41 6.84 -0.41
N LEU A 51 -4.59 7.76 -0.90
CA LEU A 51 -4.68 9.18 -0.63
C LEU A 51 -4.87 9.95 -1.94
N SER A 52 -5.61 11.05 -1.90
CA SER A 52 -5.65 12.02 -2.99
C SER A 52 -4.33 12.81 -3.08
N SER A 53 -4.18 13.63 -4.13
CA SER A 53 -3.10 14.62 -4.23
C SER A 53 -3.07 15.63 -3.07
N THR A 54 -4.22 15.86 -2.41
CA THR A 54 -4.36 16.69 -1.21
C THR A 54 -4.19 15.91 0.09
N LEU A 55 -3.71 14.66 0.02
CA LEU A 55 -3.49 13.75 1.14
C LEU A 55 -4.77 13.38 1.91
N SER A 56 -5.95 13.57 1.31
CA SER A 56 -7.21 13.13 1.89
C SER A 56 -7.34 11.62 1.75
N LEU A 57 -7.75 10.94 2.82
CA LEU A 57 -7.98 9.50 2.80
C LEU A 57 -9.12 9.16 1.85
N LEU A 58 -8.83 8.32 0.85
CA LEU A 58 -9.82 7.78 -0.08
C LEU A 58 -10.32 6.41 0.40
N PHE A 59 -9.40 5.55 0.84
CA PHE A 59 -9.74 4.29 1.50
C PHE A 59 -8.57 3.74 2.31
N ALA A 60 -8.89 2.82 3.23
CA ALA A 60 -7.95 1.93 3.90
C ALA A 60 -8.40 0.48 3.68
N GLY A 61 -7.48 -0.38 3.26
CA GLY A 61 -7.73 -1.79 3.00
C GLY A 61 -6.67 -2.68 3.62
N ILE A 62 -7.02 -3.95 3.85
CA ILE A 62 -6.12 -4.98 4.35
C ILE A 62 -6.16 -6.21 3.46
N GLN A 63 -5.12 -7.03 3.54
CA GLN A 63 -5.06 -8.34 2.91
C GLN A 63 -4.30 -9.29 3.84
N ASN A 64 -4.83 -10.49 4.01
CA ASN A 64 -4.11 -11.58 4.65
C ASN A 64 -3.01 -12.11 3.72
N PRO A 65 -2.05 -12.92 4.23
CA PRO A 65 -1.05 -13.53 3.38
C PRO A 65 -1.72 -14.33 2.26
N PRO A 66 -1.14 -14.35 1.05
CA PRO A 66 -1.72 -15.09 -0.06
C PRO A 66 -1.80 -16.58 0.30
N GLY A 67 -3.01 -17.15 0.22
CA GLY A 67 -3.26 -18.58 0.41
C GLY A 67 -2.63 -19.42 -0.71
N GLU A 68 -2.65 -20.74 -0.54
CA GLU A 68 -2.01 -21.68 -1.49
C GLU A 68 -2.53 -21.56 -2.93
N GLU A 69 -3.84 -21.35 -3.10
CA GLU A 69 -4.47 -21.19 -4.41
C GLU A 69 -3.93 -19.95 -5.14
N MET A 70 -3.85 -18.81 -4.45
CA MET A 70 -3.31 -17.56 -4.98
C MET A 70 -1.83 -17.71 -5.35
N ARG A 71 -1.04 -18.39 -4.52
CA ARG A 71 0.36 -18.69 -4.84
C ARG A 71 0.48 -19.54 -6.09
N SER A 72 -0.36 -20.57 -6.23
CA SER A 72 -0.34 -21.44 -7.40
C SER A 72 -0.71 -20.71 -8.69
N LEU A 73 -1.68 -19.80 -8.65
CA LEU A 73 -2.04 -18.97 -9.81
C LEU A 73 -0.87 -18.06 -10.23
N VAL A 74 -0.20 -17.43 -9.26
CA VAL A 74 0.98 -16.59 -9.50
C VAL A 74 2.13 -17.41 -10.08
N GLU A 75 2.42 -18.59 -9.53
CA GLU A 75 3.47 -19.50 -10.02
C GLU A 75 3.22 -19.94 -11.47
N GLN A 76 1.95 -20.12 -11.84
CA GLN A 76 1.55 -20.50 -13.20
C GLN A 76 1.40 -19.31 -14.16
N GLY A 77 1.61 -18.08 -13.68
CA GLY A 77 1.45 -16.86 -14.49
C GLY A 77 0.02 -16.64 -14.97
N LEU A 78 -0.97 -17.18 -14.23
CA LEU A 78 -2.38 -17.08 -14.58
C LEU A 78 -2.98 -15.76 -14.11
N ALA A 79 -4.04 -15.33 -14.79
CA ALA A 79 -4.79 -14.14 -14.38
C ALA A 79 -5.44 -14.39 -13.02
N MET A 80 -5.31 -13.40 -12.13
CA MET A 80 -6.00 -13.43 -10.85
C MET A 80 -7.51 -13.28 -11.07
N PRO A 81 -8.35 -14.00 -10.30
CA PRO A 81 -9.78 -13.79 -10.35
C PRO A 81 -10.10 -12.33 -10.02
N PRO A 82 -11.05 -11.69 -10.75
CA PRO A 82 -11.41 -10.30 -10.50
C PRO A 82 -11.95 -10.16 -9.07
N HIS A 83 -11.33 -9.29 -8.29
CA HIS A 83 -11.79 -8.94 -6.96
C HIS A 83 -12.95 -7.95 -7.09
N GLN A 84 -14.03 -8.15 -6.32
CA GLN A 84 -15.24 -7.32 -6.44
C GLN A 84 -15.20 -6.05 -5.58
N ASP A 85 -14.31 -6.02 -4.58
CA ASP A 85 -14.19 -4.86 -3.70
C ASP A 85 -13.60 -3.65 -4.43
N PRO A 86 -14.07 -2.42 -4.14
CA PRO A 86 -13.57 -1.22 -4.76
C PRO A 86 -12.16 -0.82 -4.26
N TYR A 87 -11.63 -1.51 -3.26
CA TYR A 87 -10.38 -1.21 -2.60
C TYR A 87 -9.23 -1.90 -3.31
N GLN A 88 -8.61 -1.20 -4.27
CA GLN A 88 -7.51 -1.76 -5.03
C GLN A 88 -6.46 -0.71 -5.42
N ILE A 89 -5.24 -1.17 -5.63
CA ILE A 89 -4.26 -0.46 -6.44
C ILE A 89 -4.54 -0.84 -7.88
N ASP A 90 -4.93 0.13 -8.70
CA ASP A 90 -5.30 -0.09 -10.10
C ASP A 90 -4.07 -0.45 -10.96
N PRO A 91 -4.21 -1.17 -12.08
CA PRO A 91 -3.12 -1.32 -13.04
C PRO A 91 -2.65 0.04 -13.56
N GLY A 92 -1.34 0.21 -13.73
CA GLY A 92 -0.80 1.51 -14.11
C GLY A 92 0.72 1.60 -13.99
N THR A 93 1.22 2.82 -14.19
CA THR A 93 2.63 3.15 -13.99
C THR A 93 2.79 4.03 -12.77
N TYR A 94 3.71 3.65 -11.89
CA TYR A 94 3.92 4.28 -10.60
C TYR A 94 5.37 4.70 -10.45
N THR A 95 5.58 5.87 -9.87
CA THR A 95 6.83 6.14 -9.17
C THR A 95 6.76 5.40 -7.83
N PHE A 96 7.69 4.47 -7.64
CA PHE A 96 7.75 3.59 -6.48
C PHE A 96 8.94 3.96 -5.59
N LEU A 97 8.71 4.00 -4.28
CA LEU A 97 9.74 4.09 -3.26
C LEU A 97 9.50 3.02 -2.19
N GLN A 98 10.57 2.35 -1.76
CA GLN A 98 10.53 1.49 -0.57
C GLN A 98 11.27 2.17 0.58
N LEU A 99 10.59 2.22 1.72
CA LEU A 99 10.99 2.95 2.92
C LEU A 99 10.91 2.03 4.14
N ALA A 100 11.64 2.39 5.19
CA ALA A 100 11.31 1.91 6.53
C ALA A 100 9.99 2.56 6.98
N VAL A 101 9.19 1.81 7.74
CA VAL A 101 8.02 2.37 8.42
C VAL A 101 8.48 3.51 9.32
N SER A 102 7.78 4.63 9.23
CA SER A 102 8.03 5.82 10.04
C SER A 102 7.04 5.89 11.19
N GLU A 103 7.34 6.68 12.22
CA GLU A 103 6.39 6.89 13.32
C GLU A 103 5.06 7.47 12.81
N ASN A 104 5.12 8.39 11.84
CA ASN A 104 3.95 9.10 11.31
C ASN A 104 3.91 9.01 9.77
N LEU A 105 2.71 9.12 9.20
CA LEU A 105 2.48 9.08 7.75
C LEU A 105 3.22 10.22 7.04
N GLN A 106 3.17 11.43 7.62
CA GLN A 106 3.76 12.63 7.01
C GLN A 106 5.25 12.47 6.68
N THR A 107 6.02 11.82 7.55
CA THR A 107 7.47 11.58 7.35
C THR A 107 7.76 10.79 6.07
N MET A 108 6.85 9.88 5.70
CA MET A 108 6.95 9.14 4.44
C MET A 108 6.51 10.00 3.26
N ILE A 109 5.41 10.76 3.40
CA ILE A 109 4.91 11.66 2.35
C ILE A 109 5.95 12.73 1.99
N ASP A 110 6.72 13.21 2.95
CA ASP A 110 7.81 14.17 2.73
C ASP A 110 8.94 13.60 1.84
N GLN A 111 8.97 12.29 1.60
CA GLN A 111 9.89 11.67 0.62
C GLN A 111 9.41 11.81 -0.82
N ILE A 112 8.20 12.30 -1.07
CA ILE A 112 7.62 12.47 -2.40
C ILE A 112 8.09 13.81 -2.99
N PRO A 113 8.96 13.82 -4.02
CA PRO A 113 9.36 15.05 -4.67
C PRO A 113 8.21 15.64 -5.49
N MET A 114 8.03 16.96 -5.43
CA MET A 114 7.15 17.74 -6.32
C MET A 114 5.67 17.30 -6.33
N LEU A 115 5.00 17.42 -5.18
CA LEU A 115 3.54 17.19 -5.03
C LEU A 115 2.63 18.19 -5.80
N PHE A 116 3.18 19.28 -6.34
CA PHE A 116 2.42 20.32 -7.07
C PHE A 116 2.29 19.95 -8.56
N ASP A 117 1.09 20.06 -9.13
CA ASP A 117 0.55 19.33 -10.33
C ASP A 117 0.18 17.86 -10.05
N GLY A 118 -0.28 17.62 -8.82
CA GLY A 118 -0.12 16.35 -8.11
C GLY A 118 -0.66 15.05 -8.74
N PRO A 119 -0.14 13.92 -8.23
CA PRO A 119 -0.51 12.58 -8.69
C PRO A 119 -2.01 12.32 -8.47
N ASN A 120 -2.65 11.62 -9.42
CA ASN A 120 -4.06 11.25 -9.30
C ASN A 120 -4.37 10.49 -8.00
N ARG A 121 -3.39 9.71 -7.54
CA ARG A 121 -3.51 8.90 -6.33
C ARG A 121 -2.13 8.56 -5.77
N ILE A 122 -2.01 8.57 -4.45
CA ILE A 122 -0.83 8.09 -3.73
C ILE A 122 -1.28 6.89 -2.92
N TYR A 123 -0.61 5.76 -3.10
CA TYR A 123 -0.83 4.59 -2.28
C TYR A 123 0.32 4.41 -1.29
N VAL A 124 -0.02 4.18 -0.03
CA VAL A 124 0.90 3.82 1.03
C VAL A 124 0.61 2.38 1.40
N ARG A 125 1.48 1.48 0.95
CA ARG A 125 1.37 0.04 1.18
C ARG A 125 2.33 -0.37 2.29
N LEU A 126 1.82 -1.11 3.26
CA LEU A 126 2.54 -1.59 4.44
C LEU A 126 2.49 -3.11 4.43
N ILE A 127 3.65 -3.77 4.56
CA ILE A 127 3.77 -5.22 4.43
C ILE A 127 4.48 -5.78 5.65
N LYS A 128 3.86 -6.75 6.33
CA LYS A 128 4.49 -7.52 7.40
C LYS A 128 5.47 -8.51 6.78
N GLU A 129 6.69 -8.05 6.53
CA GLU A 129 7.74 -8.83 5.85
C GLU A 129 8.24 -9.99 6.72
N ASN A 130 8.33 -9.78 8.03
CA ASN A 130 8.74 -10.79 8.99
C ASN A 130 8.15 -10.46 10.38
N PRO A 131 8.34 -11.32 11.41
CA PRO A 131 7.72 -11.10 12.72
C PRO A 131 8.06 -9.75 13.38
N LEU A 132 9.21 -9.16 13.06
CA LEU A 132 9.75 -7.96 13.71
C LEU A 132 9.73 -6.71 12.83
N ALA A 133 9.42 -6.83 11.54
CA ALA A 133 9.52 -5.70 10.63
C ALA A 133 8.29 -5.58 9.72
N ILE A 134 7.85 -4.33 9.57
CA ILE A 134 6.93 -3.89 8.55
C ILE A 134 7.73 -3.00 7.59
N VAL A 135 7.53 -3.20 6.29
CA VAL A 135 8.13 -2.39 5.24
C VAL A 135 7.06 -1.47 4.66
N ALA A 136 7.43 -0.22 4.39
CA ALA A 136 6.56 0.75 3.74
C ALA A 136 6.92 0.91 2.27
N GLN A 137 5.92 1.05 1.41
CA GLN A 137 6.06 1.31 -0.01
C GLN A 137 5.15 2.46 -0.40
N LEU A 138 5.70 3.47 -1.08
CA LEU A 138 4.94 4.55 -1.68
C LEU A 138 4.80 4.29 -3.17
N TRP A 139 3.56 4.31 -3.67
CA TRP A 139 3.24 4.14 -5.07
C TRP A 139 2.50 5.38 -5.53
N ILE A 140 3.14 6.16 -6.40
CA ILE A 140 2.67 7.48 -6.79
C ILE A 140 2.22 7.37 -8.24
N ALA A 141 0.92 7.46 -8.48
CA ALA A 141 0.36 7.35 -9.83
C ALA A 141 0.86 8.50 -10.69
N SER A 142 1.48 8.17 -11.82
CA SER A 142 1.99 9.14 -12.81
C SER A 142 0.89 9.64 -13.74
#